data_AF-A0A2G9T9K2-F1
#
_entry.id   AF-A0A2G9T9K2-F1
#
_cell.length_a   1.000
_cell.length_b   1.000
_cell.length_c   1.000
_cell.angle_alpha   90.00
_cell.angle_beta   90.00
_cell.angle_gamma   90.00
#
_symmetry.space_group_name_H-M   'P 1'
#
loop_
_entity.id
_entity.type
_entity.pdbx_description
1 polymer ?
#
loop_
_entity_poly.entity_id
_entity_poly.type
_entity_poly.pdbx_seq_one_letter_code
_entity_poly.pdbx_strand_id
1 'polypeptide(L)' 'MASGEDDQVTIWDIAVEADTQESVEGVPPQLMFLHLGQKEVKEVHWHPQINGLAVTTSLDGFNVFKTINV' A
#
# COMPACT_ATOMS: atom_id res chain seq x y z
N MET A 1 1.53 4.64 -4.42
CA MET A 1 2.01 3.86 -3.28
C MET A 1 2.72 4.80 -2.33
N ALA A 2 2.56 4.63 -1.02
CA ALA A 2 3.24 5.42 -0.02
C ALA A 2 3.67 4.52 1.15
N SER A 3 4.88 4.73 1.66
CA SER A 3 5.36 4.18 2.92
C SER A 3 5.46 5.31 3.95
N GLY A 4 5.17 5.00 5.20
CA GLY A 4 5.31 5.96 6.29
C GLY A 4 6.00 5.36 7.51
N GLU A 5 6.64 6.26 8.27
CA GLU A 5 7.24 5.92 9.56
C GLU A 5 6.18 5.58 10.63
N ASP A 6 4.91 5.77 10.31
CA ASP A 6 3.73 5.36 11.07
C ASP A 6 3.38 3.86 10.88
N ASP A 7 4.39 3.01 10.67
CA ASP A 7 4.29 1.55 10.63
C ASP A 7 3.37 0.97 9.53
N GLN A 8 3.14 1.73 8.45
CA GLN A 8 2.21 1.34 7.39
C GLN A 8 2.72 1.60 5.97
N VAL A 9 2.21 0.77 5.05
CA VAL A 9 2.30 0.99 3.60
C VAL A 9 0.91 1.01 3.00
N THR A 10 0.64 2.02 2.19
CA THR A 10 -0.66 2.23 1.54
C THR A 10 -0.52 2.20 0.01
N ILE A 11 -1.48 1.55 -0.64
CA ILE A 11 -1.60 1.52 -2.10
C ILE A 11 -2.91 2.19 -2.48
N TRP A 12 -2.82 3.08 -3.46
CA TRP A 12 -3.89 3.98 -3.86
C TRP A 12 -4.11 3.85 -5.36
N ASP A 13 -5.38 3.80 -5.78
CA ASP A 13 -5.79 3.99 -7.17
C ASP A 13 -6.17 5.45 -7.39
N ILE A 14 -5.31 6.19 -8.09
CA ILE A 14 -5.53 7.61 -8.38
C ILE A 14 -6.47 7.80 -9.58
N ALA A 15 -6.83 6.73 -10.31
CA ALA A 15 -7.82 6.79 -11.38
C ALA A 15 -9.27 6.71 -10.87
N VAL A 16 -9.48 6.39 -9.58
CA VAL A 16 -10.82 6.31 -8.98
C VAL A 16 -11.33 7.70 -8.63
N GLU A 17 -12.45 8.06 -9.23
CA GLU A 17 -13.18 9.31 -8.97
C GLU A 17 -14.00 9.23 -7.66
N ALA A 18 -14.22 10.39 -7.04
CA ALA A 18 -14.90 10.51 -5.75
C ALA A 18 -16.40 10.15 -5.77
N ASP A 19 -17.01 10.05 -6.95
CA ASP A 19 -18.45 9.78 -7.15
C ASP A 19 -18.79 8.28 -7.23
N THR A 20 -17.89 7.40 -6.79
CA THR A 20 -18.16 5.96 -6.73
C THR A 20 -19.10 5.62 -5.56
N GLN A 21 -20.14 4.83 -5.82
CA GLN A 21 -21.19 4.47 -4.84
C GLN A 21 -20.69 3.62 -3.66
N GLU A 22 -19.46 3.11 -3.72
CA GLU A 22 -18.84 2.29 -2.68
C GLU A 22 -17.99 3.18 -1.74
N SER A 23 -18.66 3.94 -0.88
CA SER A 23 -17.98 4.73 0.15
C SER A 23 -18.09 4.08 1.53
N VAL A 24 -16.95 3.97 2.21
CA VAL A 24 -16.88 3.59 3.62
C VAL A 24 -16.54 4.85 4.41
N GLU A 25 -17.33 5.15 5.44
CA GLU A 25 -17.15 6.37 6.23
C GLU A 25 -15.73 6.42 6.84
N GLY A 26 -15.02 7.53 6.61
CA GLY A 26 -13.65 7.73 7.08
C GLY A 26 -12.57 7.04 6.24
N VAL A 27 -12.92 6.32 5.16
CA VAL A 27 -11.95 5.67 4.27
C VAL A 27 -12.07 6.27 2.86
N PRO A 28 -10.99 6.85 2.30
CA PRO A 28 -11.00 7.33 0.93
C PRO A 28 -11.25 6.20 -0.07
N PRO A 29 -12.11 6.37 -1.09
CA PRO A 29 -12.39 5.33 -2.08
C PRO A 29 -11.18 4.96 -2.94
N GLN A 30 -10.17 5.83 -3.00
CA GLN A 30 -8.90 5.58 -3.70
C GLN A 30 -8.00 4.61 -2.94
N LEU A 31 -8.20 4.38 -1.64
CA LEU A 31 -7.35 3.49 -0.86
C LEU A 31 -7.67 2.02 -1.18
N MET A 32 -6.76 1.33 -1.86
CA MET A 32 -6.93 -0.07 -2.25
C MET A 32 -6.41 -1.06 -1.22
N PHE A 33 -5.30 -0.73 -0.56
CA PHE A 33 -4.62 -1.66 0.33
C PHE A 33 -3.87 -0.95 1.44
N LEU A 34 -3.90 -1.54 2.62
CA LEU A 34 -3.15 -1.14 3.80
C LEU A 34 -2.35 -2.35 4.29
N HIS A 35 -1.03 -2.28 4.21
CA HIS A 35 -0.13 -3.29 4.75
C HIS A 35 0.43 -2.79 6.09
N LEU A 36 0.13 -3.54 7.15
CA LEU A 36 0.55 -3.28 8.52
C LEU A 36 1.53 -4.36 8.99
N GLY A 37 2.13 -4.13 10.17
CA GLY A 37 2.96 -5.12 10.86
C GLY A 37 4.47 -4.95 10.64
N GLN A 38 4.88 -3.80 10.11
CA GLN A 38 6.28 -3.40 9.93
C GLN A 38 6.57 -2.21 10.84
N LYS A 39 7.81 -2.05 11.28
CA LYS A 39 8.21 -0.89 12.11
C LYS A 39 9.05 0.13 11.37
N GLU A 40 8.68 1.40 11.43
CA GLU A 40 9.39 2.53 10.83
C GLU A 40 9.74 2.30 9.35
N VAL A 41 8.73 2.13 8.50
CA VAL A 41 8.95 1.84 7.08
C VAL A 41 9.64 3.03 6.39
N LYS A 42 10.74 2.77 5.69
CA LYS A 42 11.55 3.80 5.03
C LYS A 42 11.27 3.89 3.53
N GLU A 43 11.11 2.76 2.86
CA GLU A 43 10.81 2.73 1.43
C GLU A 43 9.88 1.59 1.03
N VAL A 44 9.23 1.76 -0.12
CA VAL A 44 8.40 0.75 -0.77
C VAL A 44 8.63 0.85 -2.28
N HIS A 45 8.82 -0.31 -2.94
CA HIS A 45 8.97 -0.38 -4.39
C HIS A 45 8.19 -1.57 -4.96
N TRP A 46 7.66 -1.41 -6.18
CA TRP A 46 7.10 -2.51 -6.94
C TRP A 46 8.22 -3.35 -7.57
N HIS A 47 8.04 -4.67 -7.59
CA HIS A 47 8.94 -5.55 -8.31
C HIS A 47 8.76 -5.36 -9.83
N PRO A 48 9.83 -5.13 -10.61
CA PRO A 48 9.72 -4.72 -12.02
C PRO A 48 9.15 -5.81 -12.94
N GLN A 49 9.21 -7.08 -12.53
CA GLN A 49 8.80 -8.23 -13.36
C GLN A 49 7.57 -8.96 -12.84
N ILE A 50 7.20 -8.76 -11.57
CA ILE A 50 6.14 -9.55 -10.92
C ILE A 50 5.05 -8.58 -10.53
N ASN A 51 3.96 -8.59 -11.29
CA ASN A 51 2.85 -7.69 -11.03
C ASN A 51 2.27 -7.94 -9.64
N GLY A 52 1.94 -6.84 -8.95
CA GLY A 52 1.43 -6.82 -7.58
C GLY A 52 2.39 -7.23 -6.48
N LEU A 53 3.66 -7.52 -6.77
CA LEU A 53 4.65 -7.80 -5.73
C LEU A 53 5.34 -6.50 -5.29
N ALA A 54 5.20 -6.15 -4.02
CA ALA A 54 5.88 -5.02 -3.41
C ALA A 54 6.96 -5.50 -2.44
N VAL A 55 8.02 -4.69 -2.33
CA VAL A 55 9.13 -4.87 -1.40
C VAL A 55 9.29 -3.60 -0.59
N THR A 56 9.52 -3.76 0.71
CA THR A 56 9.70 -2.64 1.65
C THR A 56 10.94 -2.83 2.51
N THR A 57 11.51 -1.70 2.95
CA THR A 57 12.51 -1.67 4.01
C THR A 57 11.98 -0.96 5.24
N SER A 58 12.31 -1.50 6.40
CA SER A 58 11.83 -1.07 7.71
C SER A 58 12.91 -1.34 8.76
N LEU A 59 12.73 -0.82 9.97
CA LEU A 59 13.68 -1.04 11.09
C LEU A 59 13.89 -2.53 11.38
N ASP A 60 12.86 -3.34 11.21
CA ASP A 60 12.86 -4.79 11.44
C ASP A 60 13.36 -5.62 10.23
N GLY A 61 13.67 -4.97 9.09
CA GLY A 61 14.34 -5.61 7.95
C GLY A 61 13.64 -5.38 6.62
N PHE A 62 13.56 -6.45 5.81
CA PHE A 62 12.91 -6.45 4.51
C PHE A 62 11.58 -7.20 4.58
N ASN A 63 10.53 -6.64 3.98
CA ASN A 63 9.27 -7.35 3.80
C ASN A 63 8.93 -7.46 2.32
N VAL A 64 8.32 -8.58 1.94
CA VAL A 64 7.92 -8.88 0.57
C VAL A 64 6.50 -9.40 0.60
N PHE A 65 5.58 -8.71 -0.06
CA PHE A 65 4.17 -9.06 -0.08
C PHE A 65 3.57 -8.87 -1.47
N LYS A 66 2.56 -9.68 -1.79
CA LYS A 66 1.81 -9.59 -3.04
C LYS A 66 0.37 -9.20 -2.76
N THR A 67 -0.13 -8.16 -3.41
CA THR A 67 -1.54 -7.78 -3.30
C THR A 67 -2.43 -8.65 -4.18
N ILE A 68 -3.71 -8.77 -3.82
CA ILE A 68 -4.67 -9.67 -4.50
C ILE A 68 -5.20 -9.04 -5.80
N ASN A 69 -5.19 -7.71 -5.87
CA ASN A 69 -5.82 -6.92 -6.93
C ASN A 69 -4.83 -6.37 -7.97
N VAL A 70 -3.54 -6.74 -7.92
CA VAL A 70 -2.47 -6.24 -8.81
C VAL A 70 -1.57 -7.40 -9.27
#